data_AF-A0A925DVJ9-F1
#
_entry.id   AF-A0A925DVJ9-F1
#
_cell.length_a   1.000
_cell.length_b   1.000
_cell.length_c   1.000
_cell.angle_alpha   90.00
_cell.angle_beta   90.00
_cell.angle_gamma   90.00
#
_symmetry.space_group_name_H-M   'P 1'
#
loop_
_entity.id
_entity.type
_entity.pdbx_description
1 polymer ?
#
loop_
_entity_poly.entity_id
_entity_poly.type
_entity_poly.pdbx_seq_one_letter_code
_entity_poly.pdbx_strand_id
1 'polypeptide(L)'
;AVLSVAGGYIGVPEALGGKHELAQYLSPVVKTAAHHLEHSTEYILMGLSSGLVLVSILFAWFKFKNYKVEGEATGFGRILQHKWYVDEIYNAVIVQPLAALSVFFDRIIEKQGIDGLVNGVGKAVNYGSRQLRLIQSGQVGAYVLLMVIGMLALFIIQLFA
;
A
#
# COMPACT_ATOMS: atom_id res chain seq x y z
N ALA A 1 14.39 -10.55 -26.97
CA ALA A 1 14.88 -11.63 -27.86
C ALA A 1 16.35 -11.95 -27.60
N VAL A 2 17.27 -10.98 -27.73
CA VAL A 2 18.73 -11.18 -27.57
C VAL A 2 19.12 -11.84 -26.23
N LEU A 3 18.56 -11.38 -25.11
CA LEU A 3 18.84 -11.96 -23.78
C LEU A 3 18.34 -13.41 -23.64
N SER A 4 17.25 -13.78 -24.32
CA SER A 4 16.71 -15.14 -24.30
C SER A 4 17.61 -16.09 -25.11
N VAL A 5 18.11 -15.63 -26.26
CA VAL A 5 19.08 -16.38 -27.08
C VAL A 5 20.40 -16.56 -26.33
N ALA A 6 20.93 -15.50 -25.72
CA ALA A 6 22.15 -15.57 -24.91
C ALA A 6 22.00 -16.48 -23.68
N GLY A 7 20.87 -16.37 -22.96
CA GLY A 7 20.57 -17.24 -21.83
C GLY A 7 20.41 -18.70 -22.23
N GLY A 8 19.76 -18.97 -23.38
CA GLY A 8 19.65 -20.31 -23.94
C GLY A 8 21.00 -20.93 -24.28
N TYR A 9 21.93 -20.15 -24.83
CA TYR A 9 23.28 -20.60 -25.18
C TYR A 9 24.11 -21.01 -23.94
N ILE A 10 23.96 -20.30 -22.81
CA ILE A 10 24.66 -20.60 -21.55
C ILE A 10 24.18 -21.93 -20.93
N GLY A 11 22.93 -22.30 -21.17
CA GLY A 11 22.31 -23.53 -20.64
C GLY A 11 22.41 -24.75 -21.56
N VAL A 12 23.20 -24.69 -22.64
CA VAL A 12 23.27 -25.79 -23.62
C VAL A 12 23.89 -27.04 -22.97
N PRO A 13 23.23 -28.21 -23.07
CA PRO A 13 23.74 -29.44 -22.50
C PRO A 13 24.92 -30.06 -23.26
N GLU A 14 25.62 -30.99 -22.61
CA GLU A 14 26.83 -31.65 -23.13
C GLU A 14 26.55 -32.44 -24.41
N ALA A 15 25.35 -33.02 -24.54
CA ALA A 15 24.92 -33.70 -25.77
C ALA A 15 25.04 -32.83 -27.03
N LEU A 16 24.79 -31.53 -26.96
CA LEU A 16 24.86 -30.60 -28.10
C LEU A 16 26.23 -29.91 -28.24
N GLY A 17 27.23 -30.32 -27.46
CA GLY A 17 28.58 -29.72 -27.44
C GLY A 17 28.73 -28.51 -26.52
N GLY A 18 27.75 -28.24 -25.65
CA GLY A 18 27.83 -27.20 -24.61
C GLY A 18 28.52 -27.71 -23.35
N LYS A 19 29.20 -26.83 -22.59
CA LYS A 19 29.99 -27.24 -21.41
C LYS A 19 29.21 -27.26 -20.09
N HIS A 20 27.87 -27.20 -20.12
CA HIS A 20 27.04 -27.14 -18.90
C HIS A 20 27.53 -26.04 -17.91
N GLU A 21 27.99 -24.90 -18.45
CA GLU A 21 28.69 -23.81 -17.74
C GLU A 21 27.93 -23.32 -16.49
N LEU A 22 26.59 -23.29 -16.59
CA LEU A 22 25.72 -22.87 -15.50
C LEU A 22 25.71 -23.88 -14.34
N ALA A 23 25.76 -25.18 -14.64
CA ALA A 23 25.84 -26.21 -13.62
C ALA A 23 27.23 -26.25 -12.97
N GLN A 24 28.29 -26.00 -13.74
CA GLN A 24 29.64 -25.85 -13.20
C GLN A 24 29.73 -24.64 -12.25
N TYR A 25 29.14 -23.50 -12.62
CA TYR A 25 29.07 -22.31 -11.77
C TYR A 25 28.28 -22.52 -10.46
N LEU A 26 27.21 -23.33 -10.51
CA LEU A 26 26.37 -23.62 -9.33
C LEU A 26 26.86 -24.80 -8.49
N SER A 27 27.85 -25.56 -8.96
CA SER A 27 28.43 -26.72 -8.27
C SER A 27 28.91 -26.48 -6.82
N PRO A 28 29.44 -25.30 -6.41
CA PRO A 28 29.83 -25.09 -5.01
C PRO A 28 28.63 -24.89 -4.05
N VAL A 29 27.45 -24.53 -4.56
CA VAL A 29 26.26 -24.22 -3.74
C VAL A 29 25.21 -25.33 -3.83
N VAL A 30 25.13 -26.01 -4.97
CA VAL A 30 24.18 -27.10 -5.23
C VAL A 30 24.96 -28.41 -5.33
N LYS A 31 24.81 -29.30 -4.32
CA LYS A 31 25.32 -30.67 -4.38
C LYS A 31 24.49 -31.49 -5.35
N THR A 32 24.76 -31.36 -6.65
CA THR A 32 24.10 -32.16 -7.68
C THR A 32 24.71 -33.56 -7.68
N ALA A 33 23.91 -34.59 -7.43
CA ALA A 33 24.31 -35.96 -7.71
C ALA A 33 24.54 -36.06 -9.23
N ALA A 34 25.79 -36.31 -9.66
CA ALA A 34 26.15 -36.43 -11.07
C ALA A 34 25.53 -37.71 -11.67
N HIS A 35 24.24 -37.66 -11.98
CA HIS A 35 23.60 -38.64 -12.85
C HIS A 35 24.00 -38.28 -14.28
N HIS A 36 25.04 -38.96 -14.76
CA HIS A 36 25.43 -38.94 -16.16
C HIS A 36 24.32 -39.65 -16.92
N LEU A 37 23.33 -38.88 -17.40
CA LEU A 37 22.30 -39.43 -18.27
C LEU A 37 22.96 -39.89 -19.56
N GLU A 38 22.57 -41.07 -20.04
CA GLU A 38 22.99 -41.52 -21.36
C GLU A 38 22.54 -40.47 -22.39
N HIS A 39 23.42 -40.09 -23.31
CA HIS A 39 23.17 -39.02 -24.29
C HIS A 39 21.88 -39.31 -25.11
N SER A 40 21.56 -40.59 -25.33
CA SER A 40 20.29 -41.05 -25.93
C SER A 40 19.06 -40.55 -25.16
N THR A 41 19.08 -40.67 -23.83
CA THR A 41 17.99 -40.21 -22.96
C THR A 41 17.83 -38.69 -23.02
N GLU A 42 18.94 -37.96 -23.03
CA GLU A 42 18.94 -36.49 -23.11
C GLU A 42 18.32 -35.97 -24.42
N TYR A 43 18.68 -36.56 -25.56
CA TYR A 43 18.06 -36.24 -26.85
C TYR A 43 16.56 -36.56 -26.89
N ILE A 44 16.15 -37.68 -26.29
CA ILE A 44 14.74 -38.06 -26.20
C ILE A 44 13.96 -37.04 -25.36
N LEU A 45 14.44 -36.65 -24.18
CA LEU A 45 13.76 -35.64 -23.35
C LEU A 45 13.72 -34.27 -24.03
N MET A 46 14.81 -33.86 -24.70
CA MET A 46 14.86 -32.60 -25.43
C MET A 46 13.88 -32.59 -26.61
N GLY A 47 13.85 -33.67 -27.40
CA GLY A 47 12.92 -33.83 -28.51
C GLY A 47 11.47 -33.88 -28.05
N LEU A 48 11.18 -34.61 -26.98
CA LEU A 48 9.83 -34.74 -26.43
C LEU A 48 9.31 -33.41 -25.87
N SER A 49 10.11 -32.70 -25.07
CA SER A 49 9.73 -31.41 -24.49
C SER A 49 9.54 -30.34 -25.57
N SER A 50 10.47 -30.24 -26.52
CA SER A 50 10.36 -29.30 -27.64
C SER A 50 9.16 -29.63 -28.53
N GLY A 51 8.92 -30.91 -28.80
CA GLY A 51 7.76 -31.39 -29.54
C GLY A 51 6.44 -31.02 -28.86
N LEU A 52 6.31 -31.25 -27.54
CA LEU A 52 5.13 -30.87 -26.76
C LEU A 52 4.87 -29.37 -26.78
N VAL A 53 5.92 -28.55 -26.73
CA VAL A 53 5.82 -27.10 -26.86
C VAL A 53 5.31 -26.71 -28.24
N LEU A 54 5.86 -27.28 -29.32
CA LEU A 54 5.39 -27.02 -30.68
C LEU A 54 3.93 -27.42 -30.87
N VAL A 55 3.51 -28.58 -30.36
CA VAL A 55 2.11 -29.05 -30.40
C VAL A 55 1.21 -28.08 -29.64
N SER A 56 1.64 -27.61 -28.47
CA SER A 56 0.87 -26.65 -27.65
C SER A 56 0.72 -25.30 -28.34
N ILE A 57 1.77 -24.81 -29.02
CA ILE A 57 1.74 -23.58 -29.82
C ILE A 57 0.80 -23.74 -31.02
N LEU A 58 0.89 -24.85 -31.75
CA LEU A 58 0.01 -25.12 -32.89
C LEU A 58 -1.46 -25.20 -32.43
N PHE A 59 -1.72 -25.93 -31.34
CA PHE A 59 -3.05 -26.05 -30.75
C PHE A 59 -3.61 -24.68 -30.35
N ALA A 60 -2.81 -23.87 -29.66
CA ALA A 60 -3.18 -22.50 -29.30
C ALA A 60 -3.46 -21.66 -30.55
N TRP A 61 -2.60 -21.71 -31.57
CA TRP A 61 -2.79 -20.94 -32.80
C TRP A 61 -4.09 -21.32 -33.50
N PHE A 62 -4.36 -22.61 -33.70
CA PHE A 62 -5.61 -23.06 -34.33
C PHE A 62 -6.85 -22.68 -33.50
N LYS A 63 -6.79 -22.81 -32.17
CA LYS A 63 -7.90 -22.49 -31.27
C LYS A 63 -8.18 -20.98 -31.19
N PHE A 64 -7.14 -20.15 -31.21
CA PHE A 64 -7.25 -18.71 -30.99
C PHE A 64 -7.28 -17.85 -32.27
N LYS A 65 -6.94 -18.41 -33.44
CA LYS A 65 -6.88 -17.68 -34.72
C LYS A 65 -8.19 -16.96 -35.10
N ASN A 66 -9.34 -17.54 -34.79
CA ASN A 66 -10.67 -16.97 -35.06
C ASN A 66 -11.49 -16.76 -33.78
N TYR A 67 -10.81 -16.58 -32.64
CA TYR A 67 -11.48 -16.47 -31.34
C TYR A 67 -12.25 -15.17 -31.23
N LYS A 68 -13.55 -15.28 -30.96
CA LYS A 68 -14.42 -14.16 -30.60
C LYS A 68 -14.57 -14.17 -29.08
N VAL A 69 -14.51 -12.99 -28.48
CA VAL A 69 -14.70 -12.85 -27.03
C VAL A 69 -16.18 -13.10 -26.73
N GLU A 70 -16.50 -14.33 -26.36
CA GLU A 70 -17.83 -14.70 -25.86
C GLU A 70 -17.92 -14.35 -24.37
N GLY A 71 -18.47 -13.17 -24.08
CA GLY A 71 -18.96 -12.78 -22.75
C GLY A 71 -18.01 -12.98 -21.57
N GLU A 72 -18.55 -12.90 -20.35
CA GLU A 72 -17.82 -13.33 -19.16
C GLU A 72 -17.76 -14.86 -19.13
N ALA A 73 -16.57 -15.40 -18.83
CA ALA A 73 -16.42 -16.84 -18.70
C ALA A 73 -17.34 -17.35 -17.57
N THR A 74 -18.10 -18.40 -17.85
CA THR A 74 -18.99 -19.03 -16.87
C THR A 74 -18.27 -20.17 -16.14
N GLY A 75 -18.65 -20.43 -14.89
CA GLY A 75 -18.05 -21.48 -14.06
C GLY A 75 -16.57 -21.25 -13.72
N PHE A 76 -15.74 -22.27 -13.89
CA PHE A 76 -14.31 -22.24 -13.51
C PHE A 76 -13.48 -21.23 -14.33
N GLY A 77 -13.90 -20.95 -15.57
CA GLY A 77 -13.25 -19.93 -16.40
C GLY A 77 -13.32 -18.52 -15.80
N ARG A 78 -14.35 -18.22 -15.00
CA ARG A 78 -14.48 -16.95 -14.28
C ARG A 78 -13.36 -16.74 -13.27
N ILE A 79 -12.98 -17.81 -12.56
CA ILE A 79 -11.94 -17.77 -11.53
C ILE A 79 -10.59 -17.47 -12.17
N LEU A 80 -10.27 -18.13 -13.30
CA LEU A 80 -9.05 -17.86 -14.06
C LEU A 80 -9.06 -16.45 -14.64
N GLN A 81 -10.22 -15.97 -15.13
CA GLN A 81 -10.38 -14.63 -15.67
C GLN A 81 -10.11 -13.55 -14.59
N HIS A 82 -10.53 -13.78 -13.35
CA HIS A 82 -10.30 -12.89 -12.22
C HIS A 82 -9.01 -13.21 -11.46
N LYS A 83 -8.02 -13.86 -12.09
CA LYS A 83 -6.71 -14.17 -11.49
C LYS A 83 -6.81 -14.80 -10.09
N TRP A 84 -7.75 -15.73 -9.90
CA TRP A 84 -8.00 -16.39 -8.62
C TRP A 84 -8.50 -15.48 -7.48
N TYR A 85 -9.02 -14.28 -7.79
CA TYR A 85 -9.55 -13.31 -6.84
C TYR A 85 -8.54 -12.81 -5.78
N VAL A 86 -7.25 -13.06 -5.97
CA VAL A 86 -6.21 -12.70 -5.00
C VAL A 86 -6.15 -11.18 -4.81
N ASP A 87 -6.21 -10.44 -5.92
CA ASP A 87 -6.14 -8.97 -5.93
C ASP A 87 -7.36 -8.37 -5.22
N GLU A 88 -8.56 -8.91 -5.48
CA GLU A 88 -9.82 -8.47 -4.90
C GLU A 88 -9.91 -8.75 -3.40
N ILE A 89 -9.48 -9.94 -2.98
CA ILE A 89 -9.43 -10.30 -1.56
C ILE A 89 -8.44 -9.40 -0.83
N TYR A 90 -7.25 -9.17 -1.40
CA TYR A 90 -6.27 -8.25 -0.81
C TYR A 90 -6.85 -6.84 -0.67
N ASN A 91 -7.52 -6.36 -1.71
CA ASN A 91 -8.15 -5.04 -1.68
C ASN A 91 -9.24 -4.96 -0.60
N ALA A 92 -10.09 -5.99 -0.47
CA ALA A 92 -11.18 -6.01 0.48
C ALA A 92 -10.72 -6.19 1.95
N VAL A 93 -9.72 -7.04 2.17
CA VAL A 93 -9.28 -7.43 3.53
C VAL A 93 -8.19 -6.51 4.08
N ILE A 94 -7.31 -5.99 3.22
CA ILE A 94 -6.16 -5.19 3.65
C ILE A 94 -6.36 -3.72 3.29
N VAL A 95 -6.59 -3.42 2.01
CA VAL A 95 -6.57 -2.03 1.53
C VAL A 95 -7.76 -1.23 2.04
N GLN A 96 -8.99 -1.72 1.88
CA GLN A 96 -10.20 -0.99 2.28
C GLN A 96 -10.27 -0.71 3.79
N PRO A 97 -9.97 -1.67 4.69
CA PRO A 97 -9.98 -1.41 6.13
C PRO A 97 -8.91 -0.41 6.56
N LEU A 98 -7.70 -0.50 5.98
CA LEU A 98 -6.64 0.47 6.25
C LEU A 98 -7.03 1.87 5.76
N ALA A 99 -7.64 1.98 4.58
CA ALA A 99 -8.14 3.25 4.07
C ALA A 99 -9.23 3.84 4.98
N ALA A 100 -10.17 3.01 5.45
CA ALA A 100 -11.22 3.44 6.37
C ALA A 100 -10.64 3.93 7.71
N LEU A 101 -9.64 3.22 8.26
CA LEU A 101 -8.92 3.65 9.47
C LEU A 101 -8.20 4.98 9.24
N SER A 102 -7.52 5.16 8.10
CA SER A 102 -6.86 6.41 7.77
C SER A 102 -7.84 7.59 7.74
N VAL A 103 -9.02 7.41 7.15
CA VAL A 103 -10.07 8.44 7.11
C VAL A 103 -10.64 8.71 8.51
N PHE A 104 -10.77 7.68 9.35
CA PHE A 104 -11.19 7.85 10.74
C PHE A 104 -10.21 8.71 11.53
N PHE A 105 -8.91 8.43 11.44
CA PHE A 105 -7.88 9.20 12.14
C PHE A 105 -7.85 10.67 11.69
N ASP A 106 -7.89 10.93 10.39
CA ASP A 106 -7.93 12.30 9.84
C ASP A 106 -9.19 13.07 10.30
N ARG A 107 -10.37 12.45 10.18
CA ARG A 107 -11.61 13.18 10.45
C ARG A 107 -11.86 13.36 11.95
N ILE A 108 -11.60 12.34 12.76
CA ILE A 108 -11.97 12.33 14.17
C ILE A 108 -10.84 12.89 15.03
N ILE A 109 -9.62 12.39 14.86
CA ILE A 109 -8.51 12.80 15.73
C ILE A 109 -7.99 14.16 15.33
N GLU A 110 -7.61 14.34 14.06
CA GLU A 110 -7.04 15.61 13.59
C GLU A 110 -8.11 16.72 13.54
N LYS A 111 -9.11 16.59 12.66
CA LYS A 111 -10.05 17.69 12.39
C LYS A 111 -11.01 18.00 13.55
N GLN A 112 -11.53 16.98 14.23
CA GLN A 112 -12.49 17.20 15.31
C GLN A 112 -11.82 17.29 16.69
N GLY A 113 -10.78 16.48 16.93
CA GLY A 113 -10.04 16.49 18.18
C GLY A 113 -9.09 17.68 18.27
N ILE A 114 -8.00 17.63 17.51
CA ILE A 114 -6.88 18.57 17.64
C ILE A 114 -7.30 19.96 17.14
N ASP A 115 -7.72 20.06 15.88
CA ASP A 115 -8.16 21.34 15.31
C ASP A 115 -9.37 21.91 16.05
N GLY A 116 -10.30 21.04 16.45
CA GLY A 116 -11.47 21.44 17.24
C GLY A 116 -11.08 22.07 18.57
N LEU A 117 -10.12 21.46 19.28
CA LEU A 117 -9.61 21.98 20.55
C LEU A 117 -8.87 23.31 20.37
N VAL A 118 -7.95 23.40 19.40
CA VAL A 118 -7.18 24.62 19.12
C VAL A 118 -8.11 25.78 18.75
N ASN A 119 -9.06 25.55 17.84
CA ASN A 119 -10.05 26.55 17.48
C ASN A 119 -10.98 26.89 18.65
N GLY A 120 -11.29 25.93 19.51
CA GLY A 120 -12.06 26.11 20.73
C GLY A 120 -11.39 27.07 21.70
N VAL A 121 -10.09 26.89 21.97
CA VAL A 121 -9.29 27.80 22.79
C VAL A 121 -9.30 29.21 22.19
N GLY A 122 -9.05 29.32 20.88
CA GLY A 122 -9.10 30.62 20.19
C GLY A 122 -10.45 31.31 20.30
N LYS A 123 -11.56 30.56 20.18
CA LYS A 123 -12.92 31.09 20.36
C LYS A 123 -13.18 31.52 21.81
N ALA A 124 -12.75 30.74 22.79
CA ALA A 124 -12.90 31.06 24.21
C ALA A 124 -12.16 32.34 24.59
N VAL A 125 -10.91 32.49 24.15
CA VAL A 125 -10.12 33.71 24.36
C VAL A 125 -10.79 34.91 23.70
N ASN A 126 -11.18 34.80 22.42
CA ASN A 126 -11.85 35.89 21.71
C ASN A 126 -13.19 36.30 22.37
N TYR A 127 -13.96 35.32 22.84
CA TYR A 127 -15.19 35.57 23.58
C TYR A 127 -14.90 36.31 24.90
N GLY A 128 -13.94 35.84 25.69
CA GLY A 128 -13.51 36.50 26.93
C GLY A 128 -13.05 37.95 26.68
N SER A 129 -12.22 38.16 25.67
CA SER A 129 -11.76 39.50 25.27
C SER A 129 -12.92 40.42 24.87
N ARG A 130 -13.94 39.90 24.18
CA ARG A 130 -15.14 40.67 23.84
C ARG A 130 -15.92 41.10 25.08
N GLN A 131 -16.06 40.24 26.09
CA GLN A 131 -16.74 40.59 27.34
C GLN A 131 -15.96 41.64 28.13
N LEU A 132 -14.64 41.44 28.29
CA LEU A 132 -13.77 42.40 28.98
C LEU A 132 -13.79 43.77 28.29
N ARG A 133 -13.86 43.81 26.96
CA ARG A 133 -13.97 45.05 26.19
C ARG A 133 -15.22 45.85 26.54
N LEU A 134 -16.35 45.20 26.85
CA LEU A 134 -17.60 45.90 27.20
C LEU A 134 -17.56 46.57 28.57
N ILE A 135 -16.69 46.09 29.48
CA ILE A 135 -16.48 46.74 30.79
C ILE A 135 -15.78 48.10 30.62
N GLN A 136 -14.97 48.26 29.56
CA GLN A 136 -14.33 49.53 29.25
C GLN A 136 -15.28 50.45 28.48
N SER A 137 -16.10 51.21 29.20
CA SER A 137 -17.09 52.14 28.63
C SER A 137 -16.53 53.49 28.19
N GLY A 138 -15.26 53.79 28.49
CA GLY A 138 -14.63 55.09 28.17
C GLY A 138 -15.08 56.26 29.06
N GLN A 139 -15.94 56.01 30.05
CA GLN A 139 -16.44 57.04 30.97
C GLN A 139 -15.51 57.21 32.18
N VAL A 140 -14.75 58.31 32.23
CA VAL A 140 -13.78 58.62 33.31
C VAL A 140 -14.39 58.48 34.72
N GLY A 141 -15.60 58.99 34.94
CA GLY A 141 -16.27 58.91 36.24
C GLY A 141 -16.56 57.48 36.72
N ALA A 142 -16.89 56.56 35.81
CA ALA A 142 -17.13 55.15 36.15
C ALA A 142 -15.83 54.46 36.59
N TYR A 143 -14.70 54.81 35.98
CA TYR A 143 -13.39 54.30 36.39
C TYR A 143 -12.98 54.80 37.78
N VAL A 144 -13.23 56.07 38.10
CA VAL A 144 -12.95 56.63 39.43
C VAL A 144 -13.77 55.92 40.51
N LEU A 145 -15.06 55.66 40.26
CA LEU A 145 -15.92 54.90 41.17
C LEU A 145 -15.37 53.48 41.43
N LEU A 146 -15.00 52.76 40.37
CA LEU A 146 -14.41 51.42 40.47
C LEU A 146 -13.10 51.41 41.27
N MET A 147 -12.24 52.42 41.09
CA MET A 147 -11.00 52.55 41.84
C MET A 147 -11.26 52.74 43.35
N VAL A 148 -12.21 53.59 43.74
CA VAL A 148 -12.56 53.80 45.16
C VAL A 148 -13.13 52.52 45.77
N ILE A 149 -14.03 51.82 45.07
CA ILE A 149 -14.56 50.52 45.51
C ILE A 149 -13.43 49.51 45.70
N GLY A 150 -12.50 49.43 44.75
CA GLY A 150 -11.33 48.55 44.85
C GLY A 150 -10.45 48.88 46.05
N MET A 151 -10.21 50.17 46.32
CA MET A 151 -9.43 50.62 47.47
C MET A 151 -10.09 50.23 48.80
N LEU A 152 -11.40 50.44 48.93
CA LEU A 152 -12.17 50.04 50.11
C LEU A 152 -12.17 48.52 50.31
N ALA A 153 -12.32 47.74 49.23
CA ALA A 153 -12.30 46.29 49.28
C ALA A 153 -10.94 45.76 49.77
N LEU A 154 -9.83 46.29 49.26
CA LEU A 154 -8.49 45.95 49.74
C LEU A 154 -8.31 46.30 51.22
N PHE A 155 -8.78 47.47 51.65
CA PHE A 155 -8.73 47.90 53.04
C PHE A 155 -9.50 46.94 53.96
N ILE A 156 -10.69 46.52 53.56
CA ILE A 156 -11.53 45.57 54.29
C ILE A 156 -10.84 44.21 54.38
N ILE A 157 -10.35 43.68 53.26
CA ILE A 157 -9.63 42.39 53.25
C ILE A 157 -8.45 42.45 54.20
N GLN A 158 -7.68 43.53 54.20
CA GLN A 158 -6.52 43.70 55.07
C GLN A 158 -6.88 43.94 56.55
N LEU A 159 -8.08 44.43 56.85
CA LEU A 159 -8.56 44.60 58.22
C LEU A 159 -8.98 43.26 58.84
N PHE A 160 -9.47 42.32 58.02
CA PHE A 160 -9.98 41.02 58.45
C PHE A 160 -9.00 39.85 58.22
N ALA A 161 -7.90 40.08 57.49
CA ALA A 161 -6.76 39.16 57.36
C ALA A 161 -5.72 39.43 58.45
#